data_AF-A0A326U7U7-F1
#
_entry.id   AF-A0A326U7U7-F1
#
_cell.length_a   1.000
_cell.length_b   1.000
_cell.length_c   1.000
_cell.angle_alpha   90.00
_cell.angle_beta   90.00
_cell.angle_gamma   90.00
#
_symmetry.space_group_name_H-M   'P 1'
#
loop_
_entity.id
_entity.type
_entity.pdbx_description
1 polymer ?
#
loop_
_entity_poly.entity_id
_entity_poly.type
_entity_poly.pdbx_seq_one_letter_code
_entity_poly.pdbx_strand_id
1 'polypeptide(L)'
;MTEGLYAPADFFMLRAPALPAEVFLRLSETAEDREACYRLLRELAEQPHCALALAVASPSLWQTIQRLPQAKPAAAKRAYAGLLRYLIRMSTRPTPFGLFSGVTTGTFADETRLTLASPPVQRFRTRPDMDWLLALLQQAEGAKEVVTQLKVRANQTAYLAGGRLRLPYADTYGQRDNRSISLRATSVVLKALELAVQPIPYTELQAALLRAFPQAKPSQVERLLWQLWEHHFLISDLHPPLTDARPAAYLARQLAALKGVETLHDGLQAVLQQTSEFDAAGNAASIEQLRQVEARQASLVPEAQEKARVQLDAALRLHETTLHQQIGVAAARAAELLLRLTPFYEGLPHLKEYRLFFLETYGEGVEVPLLDLLHPEQGLDAPPGYDQPRRSYPLPPGPNAPDTRKWDEQLQALVAETINRQSVELELTEALLKRLERWSPVAEQAPLSLEIYLQVHAASREALDNGEWCVVLGPNWGSPNAGRTFGRFFDLLDEEGMRHLQQLTEREEALQPDVIFAELSYQPREARMANVALRPPLRRYEIAVGTTPSVPPERVIS
;
A
#
# COMPACT_ATOMS: atom_id res chain seq x y z
N MET A 1 -12.55 37.48 4.12
CA MET A 1 -12.62 36.03 3.92
C MET A 1 -11.68 35.44 4.94
N THR A 2 -12.18 34.71 5.93
CA THR A 2 -11.32 33.91 6.81
C THR A 2 -10.55 32.94 5.92
N GLU A 3 -9.22 32.94 5.99
CA GLU A 3 -8.39 31.95 5.28
C GLU A 3 -8.88 30.54 5.65
N GLY A 4 -9.02 29.67 4.65
CA GLY A 4 -9.38 28.26 4.88
C GLY A 4 -8.30 27.54 5.68
N LEU A 5 -8.67 26.48 6.39
CA LEU A 5 -7.74 25.60 7.10
C LEU A 5 -6.84 24.82 6.14
N TYR A 6 -7.34 24.52 4.94
CA TYR A 6 -6.59 23.80 3.92
C TYR A 6 -6.41 24.63 2.66
N ALA A 7 -5.23 24.53 2.07
CA ALA A 7 -4.94 24.99 0.71
C ALA A 7 -4.75 23.78 -0.21
N PRO A 8 -5.18 23.86 -1.49
CA PRO A 8 -4.87 22.82 -2.46
C PRO A 8 -3.35 22.74 -2.69
N ALA A 9 -2.86 21.53 -2.96
CA ALA A 9 -1.54 21.37 -3.55
C ALA A 9 -1.55 21.88 -5.00
N ASP A 10 -0.38 22.22 -5.54
CA ASP A 10 -0.25 22.76 -6.91
C ASP A 10 -0.54 21.73 -8.01
N PHE A 11 -0.72 20.46 -7.62
CA PHE A 11 -0.85 19.32 -8.52
C PHE A 11 -1.85 18.29 -8.00
N PHE A 12 -2.27 17.38 -8.88
CA PHE A 12 -3.18 16.29 -8.57
C PHE A 12 -2.75 15.00 -9.28
N MET A 13 -3.20 13.86 -8.75
CA MET A 13 -3.17 12.59 -9.48
C MET A 13 -4.46 12.41 -10.25
N LEU A 14 -4.37 12.22 -11.57
CA LEU A 14 -5.46 11.71 -12.38
C LEU A 14 -5.42 10.19 -12.41
N ARG A 15 -6.57 9.58 -12.18
CA ARG A 15 -6.80 8.14 -12.39
C ARG A 15 -7.89 7.99 -13.44
N ALA A 16 -7.63 7.22 -14.49
CA ALA A 16 -8.60 7.02 -15.56
C ALA A 16 -8.65 5.56 -16.04
N PRO A 17 -9.85 5.08 -16.47
CA PRO A 17 -9.99 3.80 -17.17
C PRO A 17 -9.18 3.77 -18.47
N ALA A 18 -8.76 2.58 -18.90
CA ALA A 18 -7.97 2.39 -20.13
C ALA A 18 -8.82 2.43 -21.40
N LEU A 19 -10.14 2.29 -21.28
CA LEU A 19 -11.12 2.46 -22.35
C LEU A 19 -12.00 3.66 -22.04
N PRO A 20 -12.53 4.32 -23.08
CA PRO A 20 -13.41 5.45 -22.90
C PRO A 20 -14.83 4.97 -22.53
N ALA A 21 -15.63 5.84 -21.88
CA ALA A 21 -16.94 5.48 -21.32
C ALA A 21 -17.96 5.08 -22.41
N GLU A 22 -17.75 5.50 -23.64
CA GLU A 22 -18.52 5.13 -24.83
C GLU A 22 -18.52 3.62 -25.06
N VAL A 23 -17.48 2.89 -24.62
CA VAL A 23 -17.48 1.42 -24.67
C VAL A 23 -18.57 0.84 -23.77
N PHE A 24 -18.77 1.42 -22.58
CA PHE A 24 -19.85 1.02 -21.68
C PHE A 24 -21.22 1.35 -22.29
N LEU A 25 -21.38 2.56 -22.86
CA LEU A 25 -22.64 2.96 -23.50
C LEU A 25 -23.02 2.01 -24.65
N ARG A 26 -22.07 1.67 -25.53
CA ARG A 26 -22.27 0.68 -26.60
C ARG A 26 -22.65 -0.71 -26.07
N LEU A 27 -22.07 -1.14 -24.94
CA LEU A 27 -22.45 -2.40 -24.32
C LEU A 27 -23.88 -2.35 -23.76
N SER A 28 -24.27 -1.23 -23.16
CA SER A 28 -25.63 -1.01 -22.64
C SER A 28 -26.70 -1.00 -23.72
N GLU A 29 -26.39 -0.49 -24.92
CA GLU A 29 -27.30 -0.54 -26.08
C GLU A 29 -27.63 -1.99 -26.50
N THR A 30 -26.75 -2.95 -26.20
CA THR A 30 -26.97 -4.38 -26.47
C THR A 30 -27.70 -5.13 -25.35
N ALA A 31 -28.16 -4.45 -24.29
CA ALA A 31 -28.71 -5.10 -23.09
C ALA A 31 -29.90 -6.03 -23.37
N GLU A 32 -30.71 -5.71 -24.39
CA GLU A 32 -31.88 -6.50 -24.78
C GLU A 32 -31.56 -7.58 -25.84
N ASP A 33 -30.39 -7.52 -26.50
CA ASP A 33 -29.94 -8.50 -27.49
C ASP A 33 -28.64 -9.19 -27.03
N ARG A 34 -28.82 -10.39 -26.45
CA ARG A 34 -27.71 -11.21 -25.94
C ARG A 34 -26.70 -11.57 -27.02
N GLU A 35 -27.12 -11.84 -28.26
CA GLU A 35 -26.21 -12.29 -29.32
C GLU A 35 -25.36 -11.12 -29.84
N ALA A 36 -25.98 -9.94 -29.98
CA ALA A 36 -25.26 -8.69 -30.26
C ALA A 36 -24.25 -8.37 -29.15
N CYS A 37 -24.67 -8.47 -27.88
CA CYS A 37 -23.78 -8.28 -26.73
C CYS A 37 -22.58 -9.22 -26.78
N TYR A 38 -22.81 -10.52 -26.99
CA TYR A 38 -21.73 -11.52 -27.08
C TYR A 38 -20.78 -11.28 -28.27
N ARG A 39 -21.29 -10.75 -29.38
CA ARG A 39 -20.45 -10.36 -30.52
C ARG A 39 -19.54 -9.17 -30.17
N LEU A 40 -20.10 -8.11 -29.60
CA LEU A 40 -19.35 -6.92 -29.19
C LEU A 40 -18.32 -7.25 -28.10
N LEU A 41 -18.68 -8.09 -27.13
CA LEU A 41 -17.75 -8.53 -26.09
C LEU A 41 -16.54 -9.28 -26.69
N ARG A 42 -16.75 -10.16 -27.68
CA ARG A 42 -15.65 -10.86 -28.37
C ARG A 42 -14.77 -9.90 -29.14
N GLU A 43 -15.36 -9.01 -29.94
CA GLU A 43 -14.64 -8.00 -30.71
C GLU A 43 -13.71 -7.16 -29.80
N LEU A 44 -14.23 -6.70 -28.65
CA LEU A 44 -13.45 -5.95 -27.67
C LEU A 44 -12.37 -6.82 -27.02
N ALA A 45 -12.65 -8.08 -26.69
CA ALA A 45 -11.69 -9.00 -26.07
C ALA A 45 -10.54 -9.40 -27.00
N GLU A 46 -10.76 -9.35 -28.31
CA GLU A 46 -9.75 -9.65 -29.34
C GLU A 46 -8.79 -8.48 -29.58
N GLN A 47 -9.13 -7.26 -29.12
CA GLN A 47 -8.23 -6.12 -29.20
C GLN A 47 -6.98 -6.38 -28.34
N PRO A 48 -5.75 -6.16 -28.86
CA PRO A 48 -4.52 -6.58 -28.19
C PRO A 48 -4.37 -6.08 -26.74
N HIS A 49 -4.73 -4.81 -26.48
CA HIS A 49 -4.65 -4.22 -25.15
C HIS A 49 -5.67 -4.81 -24.16
N CYS A 50 -6.91 -5.07 -24.60
CA CYS A 50 -7.92 -5.76 -23.80
C CYS A 50 -7.52 -7.21 -23.51
N ALA A 51 -7.01 -7.92 -24.53
CA ALA A 51 -6.57 -9.30 -24.40
C ALA A 51 -5.41 -9.42 -23.40
N LEU A 52 -4.42 -8.53 -23.48
CA LEU A 52 -3.30 -8.48 -22.55
C LEU A 52 -3.75 -8.14 -21.13
N ALA A 53 -4.61 -7.11 -20.97
CA ALA A 53 -5.14 -6.72 -19.67
C ALA A 53 -5.92 -7.86 -19.00
N LEU A 54 -6.72 -8.60 -19.77
CA LEU A 54 -7.44 -9.79 -19.30
C LEU A 54 -6.49 -10.93 -18.94
N ALA A 55 -5.47 -11.18 -19.76
CA ALA A 55 -4.48 -12.23 -19.50
C ALA A 55 -3.74 -11.99 -18.18
N VAL A 56 -3.38 -10.74 -17.88
CA VAL A 56 -2.71 -10.37 -16.61
C VAL A 56 -3.67 -10.50 -15.43
N ALA A 57 -4.85 -9.90 -15.51
CA ALA A 57 -5.76 -9.83 -14.37
C ALA A 57 -6.47 -11.16 -14.08
N SER A 58 -6.75 -11.95 -15.12
CA SER A 58 -7.51 -13.19 -15.01
C SER A 58 -7.11 -14.21 -16.08
N PRO A 59 -5.93 -14.88 -15.91
CA PRO A 59 -5.45 -15.89 -16.86
C PRO A 59 -6.48 -16.98 -17.15
N SER A 60 -7.20 -17.44 -16.13
CA SER A 60 -8.23 -18.48 -16.26
C SER A 60 -9.43 -18.05 -17.09
N LEU A 61 -9.89 -16.80 -16.95
CA LEU A 61 -10.96 -16.26 -17.79
C LEU A 61 -10.48 -16.10 -19.22
N TRP A 62 -9.29 -15.52 -19.42
CA TRP A 62 -8.70 -15.36 -20.75
C TRP A 62 -8.59 -16.71 -21.48
N GLN A 63 -8.10 -17.77 -20.80
CA GLN A 63 -8.03 -19.13 -21.37
C GLN A 63 -9.41 -19.69 -21.71
N THR A 64 -10.42 -19.40 -20.88
CA THR A 64 -11.80 -19.82 -21.14
C THR A 64 -12.38 -19.12 -22.37
N ILE A 65 -12.07 -17.83 -22.57
CA ILE A 65 -12.48 -17.04 -23.74
C ILE A 65 -11.93 -17.66 -25.02
N GLN A 66 -10.65 -18.06 -25.03
CA GLN A 66 -10.02 -18.72 -26.20
C GLN A 66 -10.70 -20.04 -26.58
N ARG A 67 -11.39 -20.69 -25.64
CA ARG A 67 -12.10 -21.97 -25.84
C ARG A 67 -13.61 -21.81 -26.05
N LEU A 68 -14.11 -20.57 -26.13
CA LEU A 68 -15.54 -20.28 -26.32
C LEU A 68 -16.19 -21.03 -27.49
N PRO A 69 -15.55 -21.19 -28.67
CA PRO A 69 -16.16 -21.91 -29.78
C PRO A 69 -16.55 -23.36 -29.46
N GLN A 70 -15.92 -23.97 -28.45
CA GLN A 70 -16.13 -25.36 -28.03
C GLN A 70 -16.85 -25.46 -26.66
N ALA A 71 -17.23 -24.32 -26.06
CA ALA A 71 -17.75 -24.27 -24.70
C ALA A 71 -19.23 -24.67 -24.63
N LYS A 72 -19.59 -25.43 -23.58
CA LYS A 72 -21.00 -25.71 -23.25
C LYS A 72 -21.74 -24.39 -22.93
N PRO A 73 -23.06 -24.27 -23.19
CA PRO A 73 -23.82 -23.02 -23.00
C PRO A 73 -23.66 -22.36 -21.62
N ALA A 74 -23.69 -23.15 -20.55
CA ALA A 74 -23.52 -22.64 -19.18
C ALA A 74 -22.10 -22.10 -18.91
N ALA A 75 -21.07 -22.69 -19.52
CA ALA A 75 -19.70 -22.21 -19.42
C ALA A 75 -19.52 -20.92 -20.23
N ALA A 76 -20.06 -20.87 -21.45
CA ALA A 76 -20.06 -19.67 -22.28
C ALA A 76 -20.74 -18.49 -21.58
N LYS A 77 -21.94 -18.69 -21.00
CA LYS A 77 -22.64 -17.64 -20.24
C LYS A 77 -21.80 -17.08 -19.09
N ARG A 78 -21.10 -17.93 -18.34
CA ARG A 78 -20.22 -17.49 -17.25
C ARG A 78 -19.01 -16.72 -17.75
N ALA A 79 -18.40 -17.16 -18.85
CA ALA A 79 -17.28 -16.47 -19.48
C ALA A 79 -17.69 -15.09 -19.99
N TYR A 80 -18.81 -14.97 -20.71
CA TYR A 80 -19.34 -13.68 -21.15
C TYR A 80 -19.71 -12.75 -20.00
N ALA A 81 -20.30 -13.27 -18.92
CA ALA A 81 -20.56 -12.46 -17.73
C ALA A 81 -19.27 -11.94 -17.07
N GLY A 82 -18.20 -12.76 -17.05
CA GLY A 82 -16.88 -12.32 -16.61
C GLY A 82 -16.28 -11.24 -17.50
N LEU A 83 -16.34 -11.46 -18.81
CA LEU A 83 -15.84 -10.52 -19.82
C LEU A 83 -16.57 -9.18 -19.76
N LEU A 84 -17.90 -9.19 -19.64
CA LEU A 84 -18.71 -7.99 -19.46
C LEU A 84 -18.26 -7.19 -18.22
N ARG A 85 -18.06 -7.84 -17.07
CA ARG A 85 -17.57 -7.16 -15.85
C ARG A 85 -16.20 -6.50 -16.05
N TYR A 86 -15.28 -7.16 -16.75
CA TYR A 86 -13.96 -6.60 -17.01
C TYR A 86 -14.01 -5.44 -18.01
N LEU A 87 -14.80 -5.54 -19.07
CA LEU A 87 -14.93 -4.45 -20.04
C LEU A 87 -15.68 -3.23 -19.46
N ILE A 88 -16.69 -3.44 -18.61
CA ILE A 88 -17.29 -2.37 -17.81
C ILE A 88 -16.23 -1.73 -16.91
N ARG A 89 -15.42 -2.54 -16.21
CA ARG A 89 -14.34 -2.01 -15.36
C ARG A 89 -13.36 -1.16 -16.17
N MET A 90 -12.92 -1.66 -17.32
CA MET A 90 -11.98 -1.01 -18.21
C MET A 90 -12.47 0.31 -18.79
N SER A 91 -13.79 0.57 -18.78
CA SER A 91 -14.41 1.77 -19.37
C SER A 91 -14.98 2.74 -18.34
N THR A 92 -15.21 2.31 -17.10
CA THR A 92 -15.93 3.13 -16.09
C THR A 92 -15.23 3.26 -14.76
N ARG A 93 -14.29 2.36 -14.42
CA ARG A 93 -13.70 2.32 -13.08
C ARG A 93 -12.25 2.81 -13.09
N PRO A 94 -11.97 4.01 -12.55
CA PRO A 94 -10.62 4.58 -12.56
C PRO A 94 -9.67 3.96 -11.52
N THR A 95 -10.12 3.00 -10.68
CA THR A 95 -9.26 2.40 -9.64
C THR A 95 -8.11 1.57 -10.27
N PRO A 96 -6.83 2.00 -10.14
CA PRO A 96 -5.70 1.38 -10.83
C PRO A 96 -5.58 -0.11 -10.55
N PHE A 97 -5.63 -0.92 -11.60
CA PHE A 97 -5.51 -2.38 -11.54
C PHE A 97 -4.99 -2.93 -12.88
N GLY A 98 -3.72 -3.32 -12.90
CA GLY A 98 -3.09 -3.83 -14.11
C GLY A 98 -3.14 -2.81 -15.24
N LEU A 99 -3.59 -3.27 -16.41
CA LEU A 99 -3.77 -2.46 -17.61
C LEU A 99 -5.22 -1.97 -17.80
N PHE A 100 -6.10 -2.13 -16.82
CA PHE A 100 -7.50 -1.68 -16.94
C PHE A 100 -7.69 -0.19 -16.67
N SER A 101 -6.74 0.42 -15.98
CA SER A 101 -6.73 1.84 -15.62
C SER A 101 -5.29 2.20 -15.25
N GLY A 102 -4.96 3.48 -15.38
CA GLY A 102 -3.64 3.98 -15.05
C GLY A 102 -3.69 5.24 -14.22
N VAL A 103 -2.50 5.76 -13.92
CA VAL A 103 -2.31 7.02 -13.22
C VAL A 103 -1.44 7.99 -14.01
N THR A 104 -1.62 9.27 -13.76
CA THR A 104 -0.73 10.33 -14.25
C THR A 104 -0.91 11.55 -13.34
N THR A 105 -0.10 12.58 -13.54
CA THR A 105 -0.17 13.83 -12.78
C THR A 105 -0.55 15.00 -13.66
N GLY A 106 -1.27 15.96 -13.07
CA GLY A 106 -1.60 17.23 -13.69
C GLY A 106 -1.46 18.37 -12.69
N THR A 107 -1.56 19.60 -13.18
CA THR A 107 -1.41 20.82 -12.39
C THR A 107 -2.67 21.68 -12.45
N PHE A 108 -2.85 22.56 -11.46
CA PHE A 108 -3.95 23.52 -11.48
C PHE A 108 -3.55 24.78 -12.24
N ALA A 109 -4.49 25.36 -12.99
CA ALA A 109 -4.32 26.62 -13.72
C ALA A 109 -5.64 27.39 -13.83
N ASP A 110 -5.62 28.57 -14.47
CA ASP A 110 -6.82 29.38 -14.74
C ASP A 110 -7.69 28.83 -15.89
N GLU A 111 -7.20 27.84 -16.64
CA GLU A 111 -7.93 27.23 -17.77
C GLU A 111 -7.78 25.71 -17.77
N THR A 112 -8.88 25.00 -18.06
CA THR A 112 -8.89 23.56 -18.22
C THR A 112 -8.47 23.18 -19.63
N ARG A 113 -7.27 22.60 -19.74
CA ARG A 113 -6.76 22.06 -21.01
C ARG A 113 -6.62 20.54 -20.98
N LEU A 114 -6.73 19.93 -19.79
CA LEU A 114 -6.57 18.50 -19.54
C LEU A 114 -7.17 17.63 -20.65
N THR A 115 -6.31 16.88 -21.34
CA THR A 115 -6.72 16.01 -22.45
C THR A 115 -5.97 14.68 -22.36
N LEU A 116 -6.72 13.60 -22.22
CA LEU A 116 -6.19 12.24 -22.23
C LEU A 116 -5.82 11.82 -23.66
N ALA A 117 -4.67 11.18 -23.83
CA ALA A 117 -4.29 10.65 -25.14
C ALA A 117 -5.16 9.45 -25.54
N SER A 118 -5.15 9.14 -26.83
CA SER A 118 -5.73 7.91 -27.38
C SER A 118 -4.65 7.13 -28.15
N PRO A 119 -4.30 5.89 -27.72
CA PRO A 119 -4.74 5.22 -26.50
C PRO A 119 -4.24 5.91 -25.22
N PRO A 120 -4.96 5.77 -24.09
CA PRO A 120 -4.65 6.50 -22.86
C PRO A 120 -3.43 5.94 -22.11
N VAL A 121 -3.20 4.63 -22.17
CA VAL A 121 -2.03 4.00 -21.54
C VAL A 121 -0.78 4.29 -22.38
N GLN A 122 0.18 4.98 -21.77
CA GLN A 122 1.46 5.34 -22.40
C GLN A 122 2.46 4.19 -22.33
N ARG A 123 2.62 3.69 -21.11
CA ARG A 123 3.59 2.68 -20.70
C ARG A 123 3.03 2.00 -19.45
N PHE A 124 3.59 0.86 -19.13
CA PHE A 124 3.36 0.19 -17.86
C PHE A 124 4.69 -0.23 -17.27
N ARG A 125 4.64 -0.65 -16.01
CA ARG A 125 5.77 -1.23 -15.30
C ARG A 125 5.39 -2.61 -14.79
N THR A 126 6.29 -3.55 -14.99
CA THR A 126 6.18 -4.94 -14.55
C THR A 126 7.08 -5.19 -13.36
N ARG A 127 6.53 -5.87 -12.35
CA ARG A 127 7.29 -6.43 -11.23
C ARG A 127 6.91 -7.89 -11.03
N PRO A 128 7.85 -8.76 -10.63
CA PRO A 128 7.48 -10.03 -10.03
C PRO A 128 6.57 -9.78 -8.81
N ASP A 129 5.56 -10.63 -8.61
CA ASP A 129 4.73 -10.53 -7.42
C ASP A 129 5.56 -10.77 -6.14
N MET A 130 5.32 -9.98 -5.09
CA MET A 130 6.05 -10.11 -3.82
C MET A 130 5.90 -11.50 -3.18
N ASP A 131 4.80 -12.23 -3.41
CA ASP A 131 4.62 -13.60 -2.92
C ASP A 131 5.60 -14.58 -3.61
N TRP A 132 5.89 -14.37 -4.89
CA TRP A 132 6.93 -15.12 -5.60
C TRP A 132 8.33 -14.68 -5.17
N LEU A 133 8.57 -13.37 -5.03
CA LEU A 133 9.88 -12.85 -4.65
C LEU A 133 10.31 -13.31 -3.25
N LEU A 134 9.38 -13.33 -2.28
CA LEU A 134 9.66 -13.83 -0.94
C LEU A 134 9.86 -15.35 -0.91
N ALA A 135 9.25 -16.11 -1.82
CA ALA A 135 9.53 -17.53 -1.96
C ALA A 135 10.94 -17.78 -2.53
N LEU A 136 11.41 -16.95 -3.48
CA LEU A 136 12.80 -17.00 -3.94
C LEU A 136 13.77 -16.69 -2.81
N LEU A 137 13.44 -15.67 -1.99
CA LEU A 137 14.21 -15.29 -0.81
C LEU A 137 14.28 -16.45 0.19
N GLN A 138 13.15 -17.09 0.49
CA GLN A 138 13.08 -18.29 1.34
C GLN A 138 13.98 -19.42 0.84
N GLN A 139 14.03 -19.65 -0.48
CA GLN A 139 14.89 -20.67 -1.06
C GLN A 139 16.38 -20.36 -0.86
N ALA A 140 16.80 -19.09 -0.99
CA ALA A 140 18.17 -18.68 -0.72
C ALA A 140 18.53 -18.82 0.77
N GLU A 141 17.59 -18.44 1.64
CA GLU A 141 17.76 -18.43 3.10
C GLU A 141 17.63 -19.80 3.78
N GLY A 142 17.16 -20.81 3.04
CA GLY A 142 17.12 -22.20 3.51
C GLY A 142 18.50 -22.86 3.63
N ALA A 143 19.51 -22.34 2.93
CA ALA A 143 20.87 -22.89 2.95
C ALA A 143 21.73 -22.20 4.01
N LYS A 144 22.20 -22.97 5.01
CA LYS A 144 23.04 -22.45 6.11
C LYS A 144 24.33 -21.79 5.58
N GLU A 145 24.90 -22.36 4.53
CA GLU A 145 26.10 -21.85 3.87
C GLU A 145 25.87 -20.45 3.28
N VAL A 146 24.65 -20.16 2.82
CA VAL A 146 24.26 -18.83 2.33
C VAL A 146 24.07 -17.87 3.51
N VAL A 147 23.31 -18.28 4.52
CA VAL A 147 23.01 -17.45 5.70
C VAL A 147 24.27 -16.99 6.43
N THR A 148 25.29 -17.85 6.53
CA THR A 148 26.56 -17.46 7.18
C THR A 148 27.34 -16.38 6.43
N GLN A 149 27.00 -16.08 5.19
CA GLN A 149 27.59 -14.98 4.38
C GLN A 149 26.83 -13.65 4.55
N LEU A 150 25.63 -13.67 5.13
CA LEU A 150 24.74 -12.49 5.25
C LEU A 150 25.10 -11.61 6.44
N LYS A 151 24.58 -10.37 6.42
CA LYS A 151 24.40 -9.61 7.66
C LYS A 151 23.08 -9.98 8.27
N VAL A 152 23.08 -10.12 9.59
CA VAL A 152 21.88 -10.41 10.37
C VAL A 152 21.67 -9.33 11.41
N ARG A 153 20.41 -9.13 11.79
CA ARG A 153 20.03 -8.31 12.93
C ARG A 153 18.98 -9.03 13.76
N ALA A 154 18.85 -8.63 15.02
CA ALA A 154 17.75 -9.04 15.88
C ALA A 154 16.42 -8.56 15.28
N ASN A 155 15.43 -9.45 15.27
CA ASN A 155 14.07 -9.11 14.86
C ASN A 155 13.49 -8.08 15.85
N GLN A 156 13.13 -6.91 15.33
CA GLN A 156 12.68 -5.75 16.12
C GLN A 156 11.33 -5.98 16.81
N THR A 157 10.59 -7.02 16.40
CA THR A 157 9.31 -7.39 17.02
C THR A 157 9.47 -8.36 18.19
N ALA A 158 10.69 -8.83 18.46
CA ALA A 158 10.97 -9.71 19.60
C ALA A 158 11.01 -8.94 20.92
N TYR A 159 10.39 -9.48 21.96
CA TYR A 159 10.37 -8.89 23.30
C TYR A 159 10.55 -9.93 24.41
N LEU A 160 10.96 -9.49 25.60
CA LEU A 160 11.22 -10.36 26.76
C LEU A 160 10.04 -10.34 27.74
N ALA A 161 9.36 -11.48 27.91
CA ALA A 161 8.21 -11.63 28.80
C ALA A 161 8.29 -12.94 29.61
N GLY A 162 8.16 -12.85 30.92
CA GLY A 162 8.21 -14.00 31.84
C GLY A 162 9.52 -14.80 31.78
N GLY A 163 10.66 -14.12 31.58
CA GLY A 163 11.97 -14.77 31.41
C GLY A 163 12.13 -15.54 30.08
N ARG A 164 11.24 -15.28 29.12
CA ARG A 164 11.25 -15.88 27.78
C ARG A 164 11.28 -14.80 26.72
N LEU A 165 12.07 -15.03 25.69
CA LEU A 165 12.03 -14.22 24.49
C LEU A 165 10.82 -14.67 23.65
N ARG A 166 10.01 -13.72 23.18
CA ARG A 166 8.80 -13.96 22.40
C ARG A 166 8.84 -13.19 21.10
N LEU A 167 8.42 -13.85 20.03
CA LEU A 167 7.97 -13.20 18.80
C LEU A 167 6.45 -13.31 18.74
N PRO A 168 5.73 -12.20 18.50
CA PRO A 168 4.27 -12.21 18.44
C PRO A 168 3.75 -13.01 17.23
N TYR A 169 4.53 -13.05 16.14
CA TYR A 169 4.28 -13.84 14.95
C TYR A 169 5.61 -14.22 14.29
N ALA A 170 5.62 -15.35 13.58
CA ALA A 170 6.74 -15.75 12.75
C ALA A 170 6.71 -15.01 11.41
N ASP A 171 7.86 -14.50 10.96
CA ASP A 171 7.99 -14.07 9.56
C ASP A 171 8.14 -15.32 8.69
N THR A 172 7.05 -15.71 8.02
CA THR A 172 7.05 -16.85 7.11
C THR A 172 7.00 -16.40 5.65
N TYR A 173 7.83 -15.41 5.30
CA TYR A 173 8.01 -14.95 3.92
C TYR A 173 6.69 -14.50 3.29
N GLY A 174 5.94 -13.74 4.07
CA GLY A 174 4.62 -13.22 3.70
C GLY A 174 3.51 -14.28 3.60
N GLN A 175 3.72 -15.49 4.15
CA GLN A 175 2.63 -16.39 4.51
C GLN A 175 2.03 -15.94 5.84
N ARG A 176 0.70 -15.95 5.93
CA ARG A 176 0.03 -15.54 7.17
C ARG A 176 0.21 -16.62 8.24
N ASP A 177 1.19 -16.42 9.12
CA ASP A 177 1.40 -17.24 10.31
C ASP A 177 1.21 -16.40 11.58
N ASN A 178 0.21 -16.75 12.40
CA ASN A 178 -0.09 -16.10 13.68
C ASN A 178 0.60 -16.79 14.88
N ARG A 179 1.42 -17.83 14.64
CA ARG A 179 2.04 -18.56 15.74
C ARG A 179 3.07 -17.66 16.43
N SER A 180 2.87 -17.46 17.73
CA SER A 180 3.91 -16.89 18.57
C SER A 180 5.01 -17.91 18.79
N ILE A 181 6.26 -17.47 18.63
CA ILE A 181 7.44 -18.28 18.93
C ILE A 181 8.01 -17.83 20.26
N SER A 182 8.38 -18.79 21.12
CA SER A 182 8.97 -18.46 22.42
C SER A 182 10.16 -19.33 22.77
N LEU A 183 11.28 -18.68 23.10
CA LEU A 183 12.52 -19.31 23.54
C LEU A 183 12.88 -18.89 24.96
N ARG A 184 13.65 -19.72 25.65
CA ARG A 184 14.21 -19.35 26.95
C ARG A 184 15.23 -18.23 26.76
N ALA A 185 15.10 -17.14 27.51
CA ALA A 185 16.05 -16.02 27.46
C ALA A 185 17.30 -16.34 28.30
N THR A 186 18.20 -17.14 27.75
CA THR A 186 19.51 -17.40 28.39
C THR A 186 20.46 -16.21 28.17
N SER A 187 21.51 -16.10 28.98
CA SER A 187 22.49 -15.02 28.85
C SER A 187 23.14 -14.96 27.46
N VAL A 188 23.41 -16.11 26.85
CA VAL A 188 23.98 -16.19 25.49
C VAL A 188 22.98 -15.77 24.40
N VAL A 189 21.69 -16.09 24.55
CA VAL A 189 20.63 -15.63 23.62
C VAL A 189 20.48 -14.12 23.71
N LEU A 190 20.35 -13.57 24.91
CA LEU A 190 20.20 -12.13 25.12
C LEU A 190 21.42 -11.38 24.56
N LYS A 191 22.64 -11.89 24.81
CA LYS A 191 23.85 -11.28 24.27
C LYS A 191 23.91 -11.32 22.74
N ALA A 192 23.42 -12.38 22.10
CA ALA A 192 23.37 -12.48 20.65
C ALA A 192 22.49 -11.38 20.04
N LEU A 193 21.31 -11.14 20.63
CA LEU A 193 20.38 -10.12 20.15
C LEU A 193 20.87 -8.70 20.43
N GLU A 194 21.48 -8.48 21.60
CA GLU A 194 22.13 -7.21 21.95
C GLU A 194 23.23 -6.84 20.94
N LEU A 195 24.07 -7.80 20.56
CA LEU A 195 25.13 -7.60 19.56
C LEU A 195 24.58 -7.39 18.15
N ALA A 196 23.36 -7.86 17.88
CA ALA A 196 22.72 -7.81 16.56
C ALA A 196 21.63 -6.73 16.47
N VAL A 197 21.58 -5.75 17.39
CA VAL A 197 20.62 -4.63 17.29
C VAL A 197 20.75 -3.90 15.94
N GLN A 198 22.01 -3.65 15.54
CA GLN A 198 22.38 -3.19 14.21
C GLN A 198 22.81 -4.37 13.33
N PRO A 199 22.63 -4.29 11.99
CA PRO A 199 23.08 -5.33 11.08
C PRO A 199 24.57 -5.65 11.25
N ILE A 200 24.89 -6.91 11.51
CA ILE A 200 26.24 -7.42 11.74
C ILE A 200 26.48 -8.66 10.87
N PRO A 201 27.65 -8.85 10.24
CA PRO A 201 27.96 -10.09 9.53
C PRO A 201 27.78 -11.31 10.45
N TYR A 202 27.14 -12.37 9.95
CA TYR A 202 26.85 -13.57 10.75
C TYR A 202 28.11 -14.16 11.40
N THR A 203 29.22 -14.19 10.67
CA THR A 203 30.52 -14.68 11.15
C THR A 203 31.13 -13.80 12.24
N GLU A 204 30.92 -12.47 12.16
CA GLU A 204 31.36 -11.54 13.19
C GLU A 204 30.53 -11.69 14.47
N LEU A 205 29.21 -11.91 14.35
CA LEU A 205 28.34 -12.23 15.49
C LEU A 205 28.80 -13.52 16.18
N GLN A 206 29.12 -14.56 15.41
CA GLN A 206 29.68 -15.81 15.94
C GLN A 206 30.99 -15.57 16.70
N ALA A 207 31.93 -14.81 16.13
CA ALA A 207 33.20 -14.49 16.78
C ALA A 207 33.02 -13.61 18.03
N ALA A 208 32.09 -12.66 18.01
CA ALA A 208 31.76 -11.82 19.15
C ALA A 208 31.19 -12.64 20.31
N LEU A 209 30.31 -13.61 20.03
CA LEU A 209 29.78 -14.51 21.05
C LEU A 209 30.84 -15.42 21.65
N LEU A 210 31.75 -15.97 20.84
CA LEU A 210 32.87 -16.79 21.35
C LEU A 210 33.81 -15.99 22.25
N ARG A 211 34.03 -14.70 21.96
CA ARG A 211 34.78 -13.79 22.84
C ARG A 211 34.02 -13.49 24.14
N ALA A 212 32.71 -13.28 24.07
CA ALA A 212 31.87 -13.01 25.24
C ALA A 212 31.70 -14.23 26.16
N PHE A 213 31.79 -15.45 25.61
CA PHE A 213 31.64 -16.72 26.34
C PHE A 213 32.81 -17.67 26.06
N PRO A 214 34.00 -17.45 26.64
CA PRO A 214 35.22 -18.23 26.34
C PRO A 214 35.12 -19.72 26.67
N GLN A 215 34.19 -20.11 27.55
CA GLN A 215 33.94 -21.50 27.93
C GLN A 215 33.05 -22.26 26.93
N ALA A 216 32.41 -21.55 25.98
CA ALA A 216 31.53 -22.16 24.99
C ALA A 216 32.35 -22.76 23.83
N LYS A 217 31.96 -23.96 23.38
CA LYS A 217 32.55 -24.58 22.19
C LYS A 217 32.02 -23.89 20.92
N PRO A 218 32.83 -23.73 19.85
CA PRO A 218 32.38 -23.17 18.57
C PRO A 218 31.07 -23.78 18.04
N SER A 219 30.96 -25.11 18.07
CA SER A 219 29.78 -25.84 17.63
C SER A 219 28.50 -25.56 18.44
N GLN A 220 28.63 -25.12 19.71
CA GLN A 220 27.49 -24.71 20.52
C GLN A 220 26.97 -23.34 20.10
N VAL A 221 27.88 -22.39 19.82
CA VAL A 221 27.52 -21.05 19.33
C VAL A 221 26.91 -21.14 17.94
N GLU A 222 27.48 -21.95 17.04
CA GLU A 222 26.91 -22.18 15.70
C GLU A 222 25.51 -22.76 15.75
N ARG A 223 25.26 -23.74 16.63
CA ARG A 223 23.93 -24.32 16.82
C ARG A 223 22.95 -23.31 17.38
N LEU A 224 23.39 -22.49 18.35
CA LEU A 224 22.56 -21.45 18.94
C LEU A 224 22.14 -20.40 17.91
N LEU A 225 23.09 -19.86 17.15
CA LEU A 225 22.80 -18.85 16.13
C LEU A 225 21.88 -19.40 15.04
N TRP A 226 22.11 -20.66 14.64
CA TRP A 226 21.22 -21.32 13.70
C TRP A 226 19.81 -21.52 14.26
N GLN A 227 19.67 -21.86 15.54
CA GLN A 227 18.35 -21.93 16.19
C GLN A 227 17.66 -20.56 16.25
N LEU A 228 18.40 -19.48 16.51
CA LEU A 228 17.83 -18.12 16.49
C LEU A 228 17.36 -17.73 15.09
N TRP A 229 18.10 -18.15 14.06
CA TRP A 229 17.74 -17.99 12.65
C TRP A 229 16.48 -18.80 12.28
N GLU A 230 16.48 -20.11 12.53
CA GLU A 230 15.33 -21.01 12.25
C GLU A 230 14.05 -20.59 12.98
N HIS A 231 14.19 -19.88 14.10
CA HIS A 231 13.08 -19.36 14.89
C HIS A 231 12.80 -17.87 14.65
N HIS A 232 13.36 -17.27 13.60
CA HIS A 232 13.09 -15.90 13.12
C HIS A 232 13.44 -14.77 14.11
N PHE A 233 14.27 -15.05 15.13
CA PHE A 233 14.80 -14.04 16.04
C PHE A 233 15.95 -13.25 15.43
N LEU A 234 16.55 -13.78 14.37
CA LEU A 234 17.44 -13.06 13.48
C LEU A 234 16.77 -12.92 12.11
N ILE A 235 16.91 -11.75 11.50
CA ILE A 235 16.50 -11.45 10.12
C ILE A 235 17.73 -10.99 9.34
N SER A 236 17.78 -11.26 8.04
CA SER A 236 18.91 -10.84 7.19
C SER A 236 18.67 -9.48 6.54
N ASP A 237 19.70 -9.01 5.83
CA ASP A 237 19.65 -7.91 4.88
C ASP A 237 19.14 -8.30 3.47
N LEU A 238 18.62 -9.52 3.25
CA LEU A 238 18.00 -9.89 1.97
C LEU A 238 16.58 -9.34 1.80
N HIS A 239 15.88 -9.05 2.91
CA HIS A 239 14.53 -8.49 2.87
C HIS A 239 14.57 -7.06 2.29
N PRO A 240 13.94 -6.82 1.12
CA PRO A 240 14.08 -5.56 0.43
C PRO A 240 13.34 -4.42 1.16
N PRO A 241 13.93 -3.21 1.23
CA PRO A 241 13.20 -2.03 1.69
C PRO A 241 11.95 -1.81 0.84
N LEU A 242 10.83 -1.45 1.47
CA LEU A 242 9.62 -1.06 0.74
C LEU A 242 9.60 0.42 0.36
N THR A 243 10.67 1.13 0.64
CA THR A 243 10.95 2.50 0.19
C THR A 243 11.74 2.53 -1.14
N ASP A 244 11.81 1.41 -1.87
CA ASP A 244 12.38 1.28 -3.22
C ASP A 244 11.30 0.75 -4.19
N ALA A 245 11.30 1.26 -5.43
CA ALA A 245 10.42 0.78 -6.50
C ALA A 245 10.79 -0.62 -7.01
N ARG A 246 11.99 -1.14 -6.74
CA ARG A 246 12.50 -2.37 -7.40
C ARG A 246 13.03 -3.40 -6.40
N PRO A 247 12.16 -4.01 -5.57
CA PRO A 247 12.56 -5.01 -4.58
C PRO A 247 13.28 -6.22 -5.21
N ALA A 248 12.87 -6.66 -6.41
CA ALA A 248 13.55 -7.73 -7.13
C ALA A 248 14.98 -7.36 -7.58
N ALA A 249 15.21 -6.10 -7.96
CA ALA A 249 16.54 -5.62 -8.31
C ALA A 249 17.43 -5.48 -7.07
N TYR A 250 16.85 -5.09 -5.92
CA TYR A 250 17.54 -5.11 -4.64
C TYR A 250 18.04 -6.53 -4.32
N LEU A 251 17.15 -7.52 -4.37
CA LEU A 251 17.51 -8.91 -4.07
C LEU A 251 18.59 -9.43 -5.03
N ALA A 252 18.48 -9.14 -6.33
CA ALA A 252 19.50 -9.53 -7.30
C ALA A 252 20.88 -8.94 -6.97
N ARG A 253 20.96 -7.68 -6.53
CA ARG A 253 22.24 -7.08 -6.08
C ARG A 253 22.80 -7.77 -4.85
N GLN A 254 21.96 -8.14 -3.89
CA GLN A 254 22.42 -8.84 -2.69
C GLN A 254 22.93 -10.25 -3.02
N LEU A 255 22.19 -11.00 -3.85
CA LEU A 255 22.58 -12.35 -4.26
C LEU A 255 23.90 -12.37 -5.05
N ALA A 256 24.22 -11.31 -5.80
CA ALA A 256 25.48 -11.21 -6.55
C ALA A 256 26.74 -11.28 -5.67
N ALA A 257 26.63 -10.92 -4.38
CA ALA A 257 27.74 -10.94 -3.43
C ALA A 257 27.93 -12.30 -2.73
N LEU A 258 27.00 -13.25 -2.95
CA LEU A 258 26.94 -14.52 -2.22
C LEU A 258 27.41 -15.69 -3.10
N LYS A 259 28.02 -16.68 -2.47
CA LYS A 259 28.41 -17.95 -3.11
C LYS A 259 27.35 -19.01 -2.87
N GLY A 260 27.13 -19.88 -3.85
CA GLY A 260 26.15 -20.98 -3.77
C GLY A 260 24.73 -20.58 -4.15
N VAL A 261 24.53 -19.37 -4.67
CA VAL A 261 23.24 -18.85 -5.16
C VAL A 261 23.31 -18.40 -6.62
N GLU A 262 24.33 -18.81 -7.36
CA GLU A 262 24.60 -18.36 -8.74
C GLU A 262 23.40 -18.62 -9.65
N THR A 263 22.78 -19.80 -9.54
CA THR A 263 21.55 -20.15 -10.29
C THR A 263 20.38 -19.22 -9.95
N LEU A 264 20.21 -18.84 -8.68
CA LEU A 264 19.14 -17.94 -8.24
C LEU A 264 19.39 -16.52 -8.74
N HIS A 265 20.63 -16.04 -8.61
CA HIS A 265 21.07 -14.75 -9.11
C HIS A 265 20.86 -14.62 -10.62
N ASP A 266 21.40 -15.56 -11.40
CA ASP A 266 21.35 -15.51 -12.87
C ASP A 266 19.91 -15.69 -13.37
N GLY A 267 19.13 -16.56 -12.72
CA GLY A 267 17.71 -16.71 -12.99
C GLY A 267 16.91 -15.44 -12.74
N LEU A 268 17.15 -14.78 -11.60
CA LEU A 268 16.47 -13.53 -11.24
C LEU A 268 16.87 -12.38 -12.17
N GLN A 269 18.14 -12.27 -12.54
CA GLN A 269 18.61 -11.31 -13.55
C GLN A 269 17.92 -11.52 -14.90
N ALA A 270 17.77 -12.77 -15.32
CA ALA A 270 17.04 -13.09 -16.55
C ALA A 270 15.54 -12.73 -16.47
N VAL A 271 14.89 -12.93 -15.30
CA VAL A 271 13.52 -12.45 -15.07
C VAL A 271 13.46 -10.93 -15.18
N LEU A 272 14.37 -10.21 -14.52
CA LEU A 272 14.44 -8.73 -14.55
C LEU A 272 14.62 -8.21 -15.98
N GLN A 273 15.52 -8.82 -16.75
CA GLN A 273 15.74 -8.47 -18.15
C GLN A 273 14.47 -8.65 -18.98
N GLN A 274 13.79 -9.80 -18.86
CA GLN A 274 12.54 -10.04 -19.60
C GLN A 274 11.40 -9.10 -19.17
N THR A 275 11.30 -8.75 -17.88
CA THR A 275 10.33 -7.73 -17.44
C THR A 275 10.63 -6.37 -18.05
N SER A 276 11.91 -5.99 -18.17
CA SER A 276 12.31 -4.75 -18.81
C SER A 276 12.02 -4.74 -20.31
N GLU A 277 12.24 -5.86 -21.00
CA GLU A 277 11.89 -6.01 -22.42
C GLU A 277 10.38 -5.96 -22.66
N PHE A 278 9.60 -6.56 -21.76
CA PHE A 278 8.14 -6.51 -21.79
C PHE A 278 7.61 -5.09 -21.55
N ASP A 279 8.16 -4.37 -20.57
CA ASP A 279 7.85 -2.96 -20.33
C ASP A 279 8.23 -2.07 -21.53
N ALA A 280 9.41 -2.29 -22.12
CA ALA A 280 9.90 -1.53 -23.27
C ALA A 280 9.05 -1.76 -24.53
N ALA A 281 8.44 -2.93 -24.68
CA ALA A 281 7.52 -3.21 -25.78
C ALA A 281 6.23 -2.37 -25.68
N GLY A 282 5.84 -1.91 -24.49
CA GLY A 282 4.69 -1.04 -24.29
C GLY A 282 3.42 -1.59 -24.94
N ASN A 283 2.77 -0.80 -25.81
CA ASN A 283 1.56 -1.23 -26.52
C ASN A 283 1.79 -2.38 -27.53
N ALA A 284 3.04 -2.66 -27.90
CA ALA A 284 3.40 -3.81 -28.74
C ALA A 284 3.67 -5.09 -27.92
N ALA A 285 3.59 -5.02 -26.59
CA ALA A 285 3.78 -6.16 -25.72
C ALA A 285 2.73 -7.25 -25.98
N SER A 286 3.18 -8.50 -25.97
CA SER A 286 2.35 -9.66 -26.31
C SER A 286 2.08 -10.55 -25.10
N ILE A 287 0.99 -11.31 -25.17
CA ILE A 287 0.64 -12.33 -24.17
C ILE A 287 1.73 -13.43 -24.11
N GLU A 288 2.43 -13.67 -25.22
CA GLU A 288 3.53 -14.63 -25.25
C GLU A 288 4.72 -14.15 -24.42
N GLN A 289 5.09 -12.87 -24.51
CA GLN A 289 6.14 -12.29 -23.65
C GLN A 289 5.76 -12.36 -22.17
N LEU A 290 4.50 -12.05 -21.83
CA LEU A 290 3.97 -12.22 -20.46
C LEU A 290 4.16 -13.66 -19.96
N ARG A 291 3.77 -14.65 -20.77
CA ARG A 291 3.92 -16.07 -20.43
C ARG A 291 5.38 -16.50 -20.30
N GLN A 292 6.27 -15.96 -21.12
CA GLN A 292 7.70 -16.25 -21.00
C GLN A 292 8.27 -15.75 -19.66
N VAL A 293 7.85 -14.57 -19.22
CA VAL A 293 8.20 -14.03 -17.90
C VAL A 293 7.65 -14.92 -16.78
N GLU A 294 6.38 -15.30 -16.83
CA GLU A 294 5.74 -16.18 -15.84
C GLU A 294 6.36 -17.59 -15.81
N ALA A 295 6.65 -18.16 -16.98
CA ALA A 295 7.28 -19.47 -17.10
C ALA A 295 8.70 -19.48 -16.54
N ARG A 296 9.48 -18.40 -16.76
CA ARG A 296 10.81 -18.26 -16.18
C ARG A 296 10.75 -18.15 -14.66
N GLN A 297 9.84 -17.34 -14.13
CA GLN A 297 9.59 -17.26 -12.69
C GLN A 297 9.23 -18.64 -12.10
N ALA A 298 8.32 -19.37 -12.73
CA ALA A 298 7.91 -20.71 -12.32
C ALA A 298 9.06 -21.73 -12.37
N SER A 299 9.92 -21.65 -13.38
CA SER A 299 11.08 -22.55 -13.50
C SER A 299 12.14 -22.28 -12.44
N LEU A 300 12.30 -21.01 -12.04
CA LEU A 300 13.29 -20.61 -11.05
C LEU A 300 12.89 -21.02 -9.62
N VAL A 301 11.59 -20.92 -9.31
CA VAL A 301 11.03 -21.32 -8.01
C VAL A 301 9.85 -22.28 -8.22
N PRO A 302 10.11 -23.58 -8.48
CA PRO A 302 9.06 -24.56 -8.80
C PRO A 302 7.99 -24.71 -7.71
N GLU A 303 8.38 -24.62 -6.44
CA GLU A 303 7.46 -24.70 -5.30
C GLU A 303 6.47 -23.52 -5.24
N ALA A 304 6.77 -22.43 -5.96
CA ALA A 304 5.97 -21.21 -6.04
C ALA A 304 5.36 -20.99 -7.42
N GLN A 305 5.20 -22.04 -8.24
CA GLN A 305 4.68 -21.92 -9.61
C GLN A 305 3.32 -21.21 -9.68
N GLU A 306 2.40 -21.45 -8.75
CA GLU A 306 1.09 -20.79 -8.73
C GLU A 306 1.16 -19.29 -8.42
N LYS A 307 2.28 -18.86 -7.82
CA LYS A 307 2.60 -17.48 -7.44
C LYS A 307 3.39 -16.73 -8.52
N ALA A 308 3.92 -17.43 -9.52
CA ALA A 308 4.73 -16.90 -10.61
C ALA A 308 3.90 -16.01 -11.56
N ARG A 309 3.47 -14.87 -11.04
CA ARG A 309 2.64 -13.86 -11.69
C ARG A 309 3.37 -12.53 -11.65
N VAL A 310 2.90 -11.61 -12.49
CA VAL A 310 3.41 -10.25 -12.50
C VAL A 310 2.41 -9.26 -11.92
N GLN A 311 2.93 -8.24 -11.26
CA GLN A 311 2.21 -7.01 -10.99
C GLN A 311 2.43 -6.05 -12.17
N LEU A 312 1.33 -5.45 -12.64
CA LEU A 312 1.36 -4.33 -13.57
C LEU A 312 0.71 -3.09 -12.96
N ASP A 313 1.35 -1.94 -13.17
CA ASP A 313 0.73 -0.63 -13.01
C ASP A 313 0.99 0.20 -14.28
N ALA A 314 -0.04 0.91 -14.74
CA ALA A 314 -0.02 1.66 -15.98
C ALA A 314 0.12 3.16 -15.73
N ALA A 315 0.95 3.83 -16.54
CA ALA A 315 1.02 5.27 -16.65
C ALA A 315 0.14 5.75 -17.80
N LEU A 316 -0.65 6.80 -17.56
CA LEU A 316 -1.47 7.44 -18.58
C LEU A 316 -0.71 8.58 -19.26
N ARG A 317 -0.98 8.78 -20.54
CA ARG A 317 -0.48 9.92 -21.30
C ARG A 317 -1.52 11.03 -21.34
N LEU A 318 -1.10 12.23 -20.99
CA LEU A 318 -1.84 13.47 -21.24
C LEU A 318 -1.20 14.23 -22.42
N HIS A 319 -2.02 14.89 -23.22
CA HIS A 319 -1.56 15.89 -24.20
C HIS A 319 -1.37 17.26 -23.53
N GLU A 320 -2.28 17.59 -22.64
CA GLU A 320 -2.30 18.82 -21.84
C GLU A 320 -2.68 18.41 -20.41
N THR A 321 -2.09 19.08 -19.42
CA THR A 321 -2.05 18.60 -18.03
C THR A 321 -2.83 19.48 -17.05
N THR A 322 -3.40 20.61 -17.49
CA THR A 322 -3.97 21.61 -16.59
C THR A 322 -5.47 21.45 -16.36
N LEU A 323 -5.90 21.57 -15.10
CA LEU A 323 -7.29 21.62 -14.68
C LEU A 323 -7.58 22.95 -14.00
N HIS A 324 -8.80 23.48 -14.12
CA HIS A 324 -9.16 24.73 -13.46
C HIS A 324 -8.95 24.67 -11.94
N GLN A 325 -8.28 25.70 -11.39
CA GLN A 325 -7.87 25.77 -9.98
C GLN A 325 -9.03 25.67 -8.97
N GLN A 326 -10.25 26.05 -9.38
CA GLN A 326 -11.43 25.93 -8.52
C GLN A 326 -11.72 24.47 -8.10
N ILE A 327 -11.28 23.48 -8.87
CA ILE A 327 -11.42 22.06 -8.47
C ILE A 327 -10.52 21.75 -7.27
N GLY A 328 -9.30 22.31 -7.23
CA GLY A 328 -8.42 22.23 -6.06
C GLY A 328 -9.03 22.92 -4.84
N VAL A 329 -9.59 24.11 -5.02
CA VAL A 329 -10.32 24.83 -3.95
C VAL A 329 -11.52 24.02 -3.45
N ALA A 330 -12.26 23.35 -4.33
CA ALA A 330 -13.36 22.47 -3.95
C ALA A 330 -12.88 21.26 -3.13
N ALA A 331 -11.71 20.69 -3.46
CA ALA A 331 -11.10 19.62 -2.68
C ALA A 331 -10.72 20.09 -1.26
N ALA A 332 -10.10 21.28 -1.14
CA ALA A 332 -9.78 21.87 0.16
C ALA A 332 -11.05 22.14 1.00
N ARG A 333 -12.10 22.70 0.37
CA ARG A 333 -13.40 22.91 1.04
C ARG A 333 -14.05 21.59 1.47
N ALA A 334 -13.98 20.54 0.64
CA ALA A 334 -14.48 19.22 0.99
C ALA A 334 -13.76 18.64 2.20
N ALA A 335 -12.43 18.80 2.28
CA ALA A 335 -11.64 18.38 3.43
C ALA A 335 -12.06 19.09 4.72
N GLU A 336 -12.26 20.41 4.67
CA GLU A 336 -12.74 21.19 5.81
C GLU A 336 -14.14 20.77 6.26
N LEU A 337 -15.05 20.53 5.31
CA LEU A 337 -16.41 20.06 5.62
C LEU A 337 -16.38 18.70 6.32
N LEU A 338 -15.57 17.75 5.83
CA LEU A 338 -15.40 16.44 6.46
C LEU A 338 -14.81 16.56 7.87
N LEU A 339 -13.85 17.47 8.07
CA LEU A 339 -13.25 17.73 9.37
C LEU A 339 -14.28 18.33 10.35
N ARG A 340 -15.08 19.32 9.93
CA ARG A 340 -16.12 19.95 10.74
C ARG A 340 -17.25 18.98 11.13
N LEU A 341 -17.55 18.01 10.26
CA LEU A 341 -18.63 17.03 10.45
C LEU A 341 -18.18 15.74 11.15
N THR A 342 -16.89 15.54 11.40
CA THR A 342 -16.42 14.28 12.00
C THR A 342 -16.97 14.08 13.42
N PRO A 343 -17.52 12.89 13.74
CA PRO A 343 -17.90 12.57 15.12
C PRO A 343 -16.68 12.26 16.01
N PHE A 344 -15.48 12.18 15.42
CA PHE A 344 -14.23 11.77 16.07
C PHE A 344 -13.22 12.93 16.17
N TYR A 345 -13.68 14.13 16.55
CA TYR A 345 -12.85 15.34 16.61
C TYR A 345 -11.73 15.28 17.67
N GLU A 346 -11.85 14.39 18.67
CA GLU A 346 -10.79 14.14 19.66
C GLU A 346 -9.87 12.97 19.27
N GLY A 347 -9.97 12.46 18.03
CA GLY A 347 -9.25 11.30 17.53
C GLY A 347 -10.04 9.99 17.62
N LEU A 348 -9.38 8.88 17.29
CA LEU A 348 -9.99 7.56 17.25
C LEU A 348 -10.44 7.11 18.65
N PRO A 349 -11.67 6.59 18.83
CA PRO A 349 -12.20 6.25 20.17
C PRO A 349 -11.30 5.31 20.98
N HIS A 350 -10.74 4.28 20.33
CA HIS A 350 -9.87 3.31 21.01
C HIS A 350 -8.53 3.90 21.45
N LEU A 351 -7.99 4.89 20.73
CA LEU A 351 -6.78 5.60 21.15
C LEU A 351 -7.08 6.66 22.22
N LYS A 352 -8.28 7.26 22.22
CA LYS A 352 -8.74 8.11 23.31
C LYS A 352 -8.83 7.33 24.62
N GLU A 353 -9.44 6.15 24.58
CA GLU A 353 -9.50 5.24 25.73
C GLU A 353 -8.08 4.87 26.20
N TYR A 354 -7.22 4.44 25.27
CA TYR A 354 -5.84 4.09 25.59
C TYR A 354 -5.03 5.26 26.19
N ARG A 355 -5.24 6.50 25.72
CA ARG A 355 -4.64 7.71 26.29
C ARG A 355 -5.08 7.95 27.74
N LEU A 356 -6.35 7.71 28.07
CA LEU A 356 -6.82 7.84 29.46
C LEU A 356 -6.13 6.83 30.37
N PHE A 357 -5.97 5.59 29.93
CA PHE A 357 -5.23 4.57 30.68
C PHE A 357 -3.74 4.92 30.83
N PHE A 358 -3.13 5.51 29.79
CA PHE A 358 -1.78 6.04 29.88
C PHE A 358 -1.65 7.09 30.98
N LEU A 359 -2.55 8.07 31.01
CA LEU A 359 -2.55 9.13 32.02
C LEU A 359 -2.83 8.60 33.43
N GLU A 360 -3.79 7.67 33.58
CA GLU A 360 -4.09 7.03 34.87
C GLU A 360 -2.87 6.25 35.43
N THR A 361 -2.12 5.58 34.54
CA THR A 361 -1.04 4.67 34.93
C THR A 361 0.28 5.40 35.17
N TYR A 362 0.63 6.33 34.28
CA TYR A 362 1.95 6.99 34.29
C TYR A 362 1.89 8.45 34.75
N GLY A 363 0.73 9.11 34.69
CA GLY A 363 0.59 10.54 34.96
C GLY A 363 0.92 11.42 33.76
N GLU A 364 0.81 12.74 33.96
CA GLU A 364 1.12 13.76 32.95
C GLU A 364 2.63 14.06 32.89
N GLY A 365 3.13 14.40 31.69
CA GLY A 365 4.52 14.82 31.49
C GLY A 365 5.56 13.70 31.59
N VAL A 366 5.14 12.44 31.60
CA VAL A 366 6.03 11.27 31.61
C VAL A 366 6.28 10.75 30.20
N GLU A 367 7.54 10.48 29.90
CA GLU A 367 7.97 9.82 28.67
C GLU A 367 8.18 8.32 28.95
N VAL A 368 7.52 7.47 28.16
CA VAL A 368 7.64 6.01 28.24
C VAL A 368 8.09 5.49 26.87
N PRO A 369 9.15 4.66 26.78
CA PRO A 369 9.54 4.05 25.51
C PRO A 369 8.37 3.30 24.87
N LEU A 370 8.16 3.47 23.55
CA LEU A 370 6.98 2.93 22.87
C LEU A 370 6.85 1.40 23.04
N LEU A 371 7.96 0.67 22.94
CA LEU A 371 7.94 -0.79 23.10
C LEU A 371 7.69 -1.23 24.55
N ASP A 372 8.10 -0.42 25.53
CA ASP A 372 7.79 -0.67 26.95
C ASP A 372 6.31 -0.41 27.22
N LEU A 373 5.75 0.65 26.65
CA LEU A 373 4.32 0.96 26.72
C LEU A 373 3.47 -0.16 26.12
N LEU A 374 3.87 -0.69 24.96
CA LEU A 374 3.16 -1.80 24.30
C LEU A 374 3.44 -3.16 24.94
N HIS A 375 4.33 -3.23 25.94
CA HIS A 375 4.71 -4.49 26.56
C HIS A 375 3.55 -5.05 27.39
N PRO A 376 3.15 -6.33 27.21
CA PRO A 376 1.99 -6.88 27.92
C PRO A 376 2.17 -7.02 29.44
N GLU A 377 3.41 -7.15 29.92
CA GLU A 377 3.71 -7.34 31.36
C GLU A 377 4.21 -6.07 32.07
N GLN A 378 4.79 -5.12 31.33
CA GLN A 378 5.47 -3.93 31.90
C GLN A 378 4.73 -2.64 31.54
N GLY A 379 3.99 -2.68 30.43
CA GLY A 379 3.24 -1.57 29.88
C GLY A 379 1.73 -1.76 29.99
N LEU A 380 1.02 -1.14 29.04
CA LEU A 380 -0.43 -1.21 28.90
C LEU A 380 -0.90 -2.25 27.87
N ASP A 381 0.03 -3.01 27.27
CA ASP A 381 -0.23 -3.88 26.12
C ASP A 381 -0.73 -3.08 24.90
N ALA A 382 -1.09 -3.75 23.80
CA ALA A 382 -1.60 -3.10 22.60
C ALA A 382 -2.94 -2.36 22.83
N PRO A 383 -3.19 -1.23 22.15
CA PRO A 383 -4.48 -0.54 22.22
C PRO A 383 -5.66 -1.43 21.80
N PRO A 384 -6.88 -1.16 22.30
CA PRO A 384 -8.07 -1.88 21.83
C PRO A 384 -8.23 -1.79 20.32
N GLY A 385 -8.63 -2.90 19.69
CA GLY A 385 -8.80 -3.00 18.23
C GLY A 385 -7.53 -3.38 17.46
N TYR A 386 -6.35 -3.29 18.07
CA TYR A 386 -5.14 -3.85 17.47
C TYR A 386 -5.22 -5.38 17.50
N ASP A 387 -4.90 -6.00 16.36
CA ASP A 387 -5.04 -7.44 16.18
C ASP A 387 -3.71 -8.18 16.06
N GLN A 388 -2.58 -7.46 16.08
CA GLN A 388 -1.26 -7.96 15.71
C GLN A 388 -0.11 -7.42 16.60
N PRO A 389 0.12 -8.03 17.77
CA PRO A 389 -0.71 -9.05 18.41
C PRO A 389 -1.98 -8.43 19.00
N ARG A 390 -3.02 -9.26 19.16
CA ARG A 390 -4.13 -8.89 20.04
C ARG A 390 -3.59 -8.74 21.45
N ARG A 391 -4.05 -7.71 22.15
CA ARG A 391 -3.82 -7.56 23.58
C ARG A 391 -4.24 -8.78 24.39
N SER A 392 -3.52 -9.00 25.48
CA SER A 392 -3.57 -10.22 26.29
C SER A 392 -4.72 -10.24 27.29
N TYR A 393 -5.12 -9.07 27.79
CA TYR A 393 -6.23 -8.87 28.72
C TYR A 393 -7.12 -7.73 28.21
N PRO A 394 -8.42 -7.67 28.58
CA PRO A 394 -9.27 -6.53 28.30
C PRO A 394 -8.88 -5.32 29.17
N LEU A 395 -9.21 -4.12 28.70
CA LEU A 395 -9.04 -2.87 29.43
C LEU A 395 -10.34 -2.79 30.22
N PRO A 396 -10.29 -2.32 31.48
CA PRO A 396 -11.52 -1.92 32.15
C PRO A 396 -12.34 -1.05 31.19
N PRO A 397 -13.67 -1.19 31.10
CA PRO A 397 -14.46 -0.36 30.21
C PRO A 397 -14.19 1.12 30.53
N GLY A 398 -13.57 1.82 29.59
CA GLY A 398 -13.28 3.24 29.75
C GLY A 398 -14.55 4.10 29.81
N PRO A 399 -14.48 5.30 30.39
CA PRO A 399 -15.61 6.22 30.36
C PRO A 399 -15.86 6.70 28.92
N ASN A 400 -17.03 6.31 28.40
CA ASN A 400 -17.71 6.86 27.22
C ASN A 400 -17.13 6.48 25.84
N ALA A 401 -17.83 5.56 25.17
CA ALA A 401 -18.01 5.71 23.72
C ALA A 401 -18.59 7.11 23.43
N PRO A 402 -18.19 7.79 22.35
CA PRO A 402 -18.74 9.11 22.02
C PRO A 402 -20.26 9.01 21.96
N ASP A 403 -20.97 9.86 22.71
CA ASP A 403 -22.44 9.88 22.69
C ASP A 403 -22.91 10.40 21.33
N THR A 404 -23.18 9.47 20.41
CA THR A 404 -23.70 9.78 19.08
C THR A 404 -25.22 9.89 19.05
N ARG A 405 -25.94 9.58 20.14
CA ARG A 405 -27.42 9.46 20.12
C ARG A 405 -28.11 10.71 19.58
N LYS A 406 -27.75 11.89 20.11
CA LYS A 406 -28.31 13.17 19.64
C LYS A 406 -28.01 13.44 18.16
N TRP A 407 -26.87 12.97 17.67
CA TRP A 407 -26.50 13.11 16.26
C TRP A 407 -27.25 12.13 15.39
N ASP A 408 -27.34 10.88 15.82
CA ASP A 408 -28.11 9.84 15.12
C ASP A 408 -29.59 10.25 15.04
N GLU A 409 -30.16 10.82 16.10
CA GLU A 409 -31.50 11.42 16.12
C GLU A 409 -31.64 12.56 15.09
N GLN A 410 -30.67 13.47 15.01
CA GLN A 410 -30.66 14.55 14.01
C GLN A 410 -30.57 14.02 12.58
N LEU A 411 -29.69 13.05 12.33
CA LEU A 411 -29.54 12.42 11.02
C LEU A 411 -30.81 11.65 10.62
N GLN A 412 -31.42 10.92 11.55
CA GLN A 412 -32.70 10.23 11.31
C GLN A 412 -33.82 11.22 10.99
N ALA A 413 -33.90 12.34 11.70
CA ALA A 413 -34.87 13.40 11.41
C ALA A 413 -34.65 14.00 10.01
N LEU A 414 -33.39 14.24 9.61
CA LEU A 414 -33.03 14.72 8.27
C LEU A 414 -33.42 13.72 7.17
N VAL A 415 -33.17 12.43 7.39
CA VAL A 415 -33.57 11.37 6.46
C VAL A 415 -35.09 11.34 6.33
N ALA A 416 -35.83 11.38 7.45
CA ALA A 416 -37.28 11.40 7.43
C ALA A 416 -37.85 12.64 6.73
N GLU A 417 -37.28 13.83 6.97
CA GLU A 417 -37.66 15.08 6.30
C GLU A 417 -37.44 14.98 4.78
N THR A 418 -36.29 14.45 4.37
CA THR A 418 -35.93 14.27 2.95
C THR A 418 -36.89 13.32 2.24
N ILE A 419 -37.20 12.17 2.88
CA ILE A 419 -38.16 11.19 2.37
C ILE A 419 -39.57 11.78 2.30
N ASN A 420 -40.02 12.50 3.33
CA ASN A 420 -41.35 13.11 3.37
C ASN A 420 -41.53 14.17 2.28
N ARG A 421 -40.45 14.85 1.89
CA ARG A 421 -40.41 15.78 0.76
C ARG A 421 -40.28 15.10 -0.60
N GLN A 422 -40.19 13.77 -0.64
CA GLN A 422 -39.94 12.98 -1.85
C GLN A 422 -38.67 13.40 -2.58
N SER A 423 -37.67 13.88 -1.84
CA SER A 423 -36.35 14.23 -2.37
C SER A 423 -35.38 13.04 -2.24
N VAL A 424 -34.40 12.98 -3.13
CA VAL A 424 -33.26 12.06 -3.04
C VAL A 424 -31.96 12.77 -2.61
N GLU A 425 -32.02 14.09 -2.45
CA GLU A 425 -30.90 14.94 -2.07
C GLU A 425 -31.27 15.82 -0.87
N LEU A 426 -30.26 16.11 -0.04
CA LEU A 426 -30.33 17.04 1.08
C LEU A 426 -29.25 18.10 0.89
N GLU A 427 -29.65 19.36 0.76
CA GLU A 427 -28.71 20.47 0.65
C GLU A 427 -28.09 20.81 2.02
N LEU A 428 -26.77 20.68 2.13
CA LEU A 428 -26.02 21.09 3.31
C LEU A 428 -25.82 22.61 3.32
N THR A 429 -26.84 23.34 3.72
CA THR A 429 -26.77 24.80 3.92
C THR A 429 -25.88 25.17 5.10
N GLU A 430 -25.38 26.41 5.16
CA GLU A 430 -24.61 26.91 6.32
C GLU A 430 -25.38 26.80 7.65
N ALA A 431 -26.71 26.98 7.63
CA ALA A 431 -27.55 26.81 8.81
C ALA A 431 -27.61 25.34 9.26
N LEU A 432 -27.74 24.41 8.28
CA LEU A 432 -27.72 22.98 8.57
C LEU A 432 -26.35 22.53 9.06
N LEU A 433 -25.28 23.00 8.42
CA LEU A 433 -23.91 22.72 8.81
C LEU A 433 -23.66 23.15 10.26
N LYS A 434 -24.00 24.40 10.64
CA LYS A 434 -23.88 24.87 12.03
C LYS A 434 -24.69 24.06 13.03
N ARG A 435 -25.86 23.55 12.64
CA ARG A 435 -26.66 22.65 13.48
C ARG A 435 -25.99 21.31 13.70
N LEU A 436 -25.23 20.86 12.70
CA LEU A 436 -24.56 19.57 12.69
C LEU A 436 -23.13 19.62 13.29
N GLU A 437 -22.48 20.77 13.29
CA GLU A 437 -21.14 20.94 13.84
C GLU A 437 -21.10 20.61 15.34
N ARG A 438 -20.15 19.75 15.71
CA ARG A 438 -19.87 19.38 17.10
C ARG A 438 -18.64 20.08 17.67
N TRP A 439 -17.84 20.66 16.79
CA TRP A 439 -16.59 21.35 17.11
C TRP A 439 -16.25 22.32 15.97
N SER A 440 -15.29 23.22 16.23
CA SER A 440 -14.76 24.14 15.23
C SER A 440 -13.25 23.92 15.11
N PRO A 441 -12.78 23.26 14.04
CA PRO A 441 -11.36 22.98 13.88
C PRO A 441 -10.53 24.26 13.79
N VAL A 442 -9.36 24.23 14.41
CA VAL A 442 -8.30 25.24 14.26
C VAL A 442 -7.06 24.58 13.65
N ALA A 443 -6.16 25.37 13.08
CA ALA A 443 -5.01 24.88 12.32
C ALA A 443 -4.13 23.93 13.15
N GLU A 444 -3.95 24.21 14.43
CA GLU A 444 -3.12 23.42 15.35
C GLU A 444 -3.70 22.04 15.67
N GLN A 445 -5.01 21.86 15.46
CA GLN A 445 -5.73 20.60 15.71
C GLN A 445 -6.04 19.83 14.43
N ALA A 446 -5.95 20.49 13.28
CA ALA A 446 -6.21 19.88 11.99
C ALA A 446 -5.05 18.94 11.60
N PRO A 447 -5.33 17.80 10.94
CA PRO A 447 -4.30 17.02 10.29
C PRO A 447 -3.45 17.90 9.36
N LEU A 448 -2.11 17.77 9.44
CA LEU A 448 -1.17 18.60 8.67
C LEU A 448 -1.42 18.55 7.16
N SER A 449 -1.79 17.38 6.65
CA SER A 449 -2.11 17.17 5.24
C SER A 449 -3.01 15.95 5.03
N LEU A 450 -3.65 15.89 3.87
CA LEU A 450 -4.52 14.79 3.46
C LEU A 450 -4.68 14.79 1.94
N GLU A 451 -5.28 13.72 1.42
CA GLU A 451 -5.71 13.59 0.03
C GLU A 451 -7.23 13.48 -0.02
N ILE A 452 -7.87 14.16 -0.97
CA ILE A 452 -9.30 14.01 -1.28
C ILE A 452 -9.46 13.43 -2.68
N TYR A 453 -10.29 12.40 -2.83
CA TYR A 453 -10.61 11.82 -4.13
C TYR A 453 -11.94 12.35 -4.63
N LEU A 454 -11.91 13.07 -5.75
CA LEU A 454 -13.08 13.63 -6.41
C LEU A 454 -13.33 12.96 -7.75
N GLN A 455 -14.60 12.77 -8.09
CA GLN A 455 -15.05 12.63 -9.48
C GLN A 455 -15.56 13.99 -9.94
N VAL A 456 -15.01 14.50 -11.04
CA VAL A 456 -15.39 15.81 -11.59
C VAL A 456 -16.36 15.58 -12.74
N HIS A 457 -17.52 16.23 -12.67
CA HIS A 457 -18.58 16.13 -13.67
C HIS A 457 -18.86 17.52 -14.28
N ALA A 458 -18.72 17.62 -15.60
CA ALA A 458 -19.04 18.81 -16.37
C ALA A 458 -19.48 18.42 -17.78
N ALA A 459 -20.23 19.30 -18.46
CA ALA A 459 -20.66 19.06 -19.84
C ALA A 459 -19.53 19.26 -20.87
N SER A 460 -18.55 20.11 -20.55
CA SER A 460 -17.38 20.38 -21.38
C SER A 460 -16.23 20.97 -20.55
N ARG A 461 -15.08 21.25 -21.18
CA ARG A 461 -13.96 21.96 -20.53
C ARG A 461 -14.32 23.42 -20.26
N GLU A 462 -15.04 24.05 -21.17
CA GLU A 462 -15.52 25.42 -21.03
C GLU A 462 -16.50 25.54 -19.86
N ALA A 463 -17.33 24.51 -19.62
CA ALA A 463 -18.19 24.44 -18.45
C ALA A 463 -17.39 24.36 -17.14
N LEU A 464 -16.24 23.66 -17.12
CA LEU A 464 -15.34 23.66 -15.95
C LEU A 464 -14.82 25.06 -15.63
N ASP A 465 -14.37 25.77 -16.65
CA ASP A 465 -13.79 27.11 -16.51
C ASP A 465 -14.85 28.16 -16.13
N ASN A 466 -16.10 27.98 -16.58
CA ASN A 466 -17.23 28.85 -16.23
C ASN A 466 -17.87 28.53 -14.87
N GLY A 467 -17.40 27.51 -14.14
CA GLY A 467 -17.98 27.14 -12.84
C GLY A 467 -19.21 26.22 -12.93
N GLU A 468 -19.54 25.69 -14.10
CA GLU A 468 -20.71 24.84 -14.39
C GLU A 468 -20.37 23.35 -14.23
N TRP A 469 -20.06 22.94 -13.00
CA TRP A 469 -19.61 21.58 -12.70
C TRP A 469 -20.06 21.10 -11.32
N CYS A 470 -19.99 19.79 -11.11
CA CYS A 470 -20.21 19.14 -9.82
C CYS A 470 -19.04 18.22 -9.50
N VAL A 471 -18.68 18.12 -8.22
CA VAL A 471 -17.71 17.14 -7.73
C VAL A 471 -18.38 16.16 -6.79
N VAL A 472 -18.07 14.88 -6.95
CA VAL A 472 -18.62 13.81 -6.14
C VAL A 472 -17.51 13.14 -5.34
N LEU A 473 -17.71 13.09 -4.01
CA LEU A 473 -16.90 12.26 -3.12
C LEU A 473 -17.36 10.80 -3.24
N GLY A 474 -16.48 9.93 -3.69
CA GLY A 474 -16.76 8.50 -3.76
C GLY A 474 -16.76 7.82 -2.37
N PRO A 475 -17.11 6.53 -2.30
CA PRO A 475 -17.08 5.76 -1.05
C PRO A 475 -15.68 5.65 -0.44
N ASN A 476 -14.64 5.79 -1.28
CA ASN A 476 -13.28 6.03 -0.83
C ASN A 476 -13.00 7.53 -1.04
N TRP A 477 -13.08 8.30 0.04
CA TRP A 477 -13.06 9.77 0.00
C TRP A 477 -11.63 10.34 -0.01
N GLY A 478 -10.60 9.56 0.28
CA GLY A 478 -9.25 10.10 0.38
C GLY A 478 -8.24 9.22 1.11
N SER A 479 -7.19 9.86 1.61
CA SER A 479 -6.17 9.26 2.48
C SER A 479 -5.70 10.29 3.52
N PRO A 480 -5.39 9.88 4.76
CA PRO A 480 -4.62 10.71 5.68
C PRO A 480 -3.19 10.88 5.15
N ASN A 481 -2.60 12.05 5.35
CA ASN A 481 -1.28 12.47 4.85
C ASN A 481 -1.21 12.52 3.30
N ALA A 482 -0.82 13.67 2.78
CA ALA A 482 -0.63 13.89 1.36
C ALA A 482 0.57 13.09 0.83
N GLY A 483 0.44 12.53 -0.38
CA GLY A 483 1.49 11.75 -1.04
C GLY A 483 1.32 10.23 -0.92
N ARG A 484 0.47 9.74 0.00
CA ARG A 484 0.24 8.30 0.21
C ARG A 484 -0.28 7.58 -1.02
N THR A 485 -1.22 8.19 -1.75
CA THR A 485 -1.75 7.63 -3.00
C THR A 485 -0.68 7.44 -4.06
N PHE A 486 0.30 8.35 -4.09
CA PHE A 486 1.37 8.37 -5.07
C PHE A 486 2.35 7.22 -4.84
N GLY A 487 2.46 6.75 -3.59
CA GLY A 487 3.28 5.64 -3.10
C GLY A 487 3.71 4.65 -4.17
N ARG A 488 2.90 3.63 -4.48
CA ARG A 488 3.32 2.53 -5.38
C ARG A 488 3.54 2.93 -6.85
N PHE A 489 3.16 4.15 -7.22
CA PHE A 489 3.23 4.66 -8.60
C PHE A 489 4.34 5.68 -8.81
N PHE A 490 5.11 6.03 -7.79
CA PHE A 490 6.07 7.13 -7.85
C PHE A 490 7.07 7.03 -9.02
N ASP A 491 7.54 5.83 -9.33
CA ASP A 491 8.45 5.55 -10.45
C ASP A 491 7.75 5.49 -11.83
N LEU A 492 6.42 5.60 -11.85
CA LEU A 492 5.63 5.86 -13.06
C LEU A 492 5.40 7.36 -13.31
N LEU A 493 5.60 8.21 -12.30
CA LEU A 493 5.50 9.65 -12.46
C LEU A 493 6.67 10.16 -13.31
N ASP A 494 6.46 11.30 -13.97
CA ASP A 494 7.54 12.03 -14.60
C ASP A 494 8.38 12.80 -13.55
N GLU A 495 9.48 13.41 -14.00
CA GLU A 495 10.37 14.17 -13.12
C GLU A 495 9.64 15.34 -12.42
N GLU A 496 8.65 15.93 -13.09
CA GLU A 496 7.85 17.02 -12.53
C GLU A 496 6.91 16.51 -11.43
N GLY A 497 6.20 15.41 -11.65
CA GLY A 497 5.35 14.78 -10.63
C GLY A 497 6.14 14.35 -9.39
N MET A 498 7.35 13.82 -9.57
CA MET A 498 8.24 13.51 -8.44
C MET A 498 8.71 14.76 -7.69
N ARG A 499 9.02 15.85 -8.41
CA ARG A 499 9.40 17.13 -7.80
C ARG A 499 8.25 17.72 -6.99
N HIS A 500 7.02 17.69 -7.51
CA HIS A 500 5.85 18.14 -6.78
C HIS A 500 5.61 17.32 -5.50
N LEU A 501 5.79 16.01 -5.58
CA LEU A 501 5.66 15.14 -4.41
C LEU A 501 6.72 15.46 -3.34
N GLN A 502 7.96 15.72 -3.74
CA GLN A 502 9.02 16.14 -2.83
C GLN A 502 8.72 17.51 -2.20
N GLN A 503 8.29 18.50 -2.99
CA GLN A 503 7.92 19.83 -2.48
C GLN A 503 6.74 19.77 -1.51
N LEU A 504 5.76 18.89 -1.76
CA LEU A 504 4.65 18.65 -0.84
C LEU A 504 5.13 18.12 0.51
N THR A 505 6.04 17.14 0.50
CA THR A 505 6.69 16.60 1.70
C THR A 505 7.46 17.67 2.47
N GLU A 506 8.25 18.50 1.78
CA GLU A 506 9.02 19.61 2.38
C GLU A 506 8.12 20.68 3.01
N ARG A 507 6.99 21.01 2.35
CA ARG A 507 5.98 21.93 2.90
C ARG A 507 5.33 21.38 4.18
N GLU A 508 4.98 20.10 4.20
CA GLU A 508 4.43 19.47 5.41
C GLU A 508 5.44 19.47 6.56
N GLU A 509 6.71 19.18 6.29
CA GLU A 509 7.79 19.25 7.28
C GLU A 509 7.99 20.65 7.84
N ALA A 510 7.90 21.68 7.00
CA ALA A 510 8.04 23.08 7.41
C ALA A 510 6.93 23.55 8.38
N LEU A 511 5.78 22.86 8.44
CA LEU A 511 4.71 23.16 9.40
C LEU A 511 5.05 22.73 10.84
N GLN A 512 6.05 21.86 11.02
CA GLN A 512 6.47 21.32 12.32
C GLN A 512 8.00 21.22 12.39
N PRO A 513 8.73 22.35 12.47
CA PRO A 513 10.19 22.39 12.37
C PRO A 513 10.92 21.66 13.52
N ASP A 514 10.25 21.49 14.66
CA ASP A 514 10.79 20.82 15.85
C ASP A 514 10.50 19.30 15.86
N VAL A 515 9.86 18.76 14.82
CA VAL A 515 9.48 17.35 14.70
C VAL A 515 10.36 16.62 13.68
N ILE A 516 10.76 15.39 14.01
CA ILE A 516 11.41 14.50 13.06
C ILE A 516 10.35 13.69 12.32
N PHE A 517 10.33 13.82 10.99
CA PHE A 517 9.50 12.99 10.12
C PHE A 517 10.29 11.77 9.64
N ALA A 518 9.67 10.59 9.73
CA ALA A 518 10.29 9.33 9.35
C ALA A 518 9.34 8.45 8.52
N GLU A 519 9.90 7.73 7.55
CA GLU A 519 9.19 6.69 6.81
C GLU A 519 9.12 5.39 7.61
N LEU A 520 7.92 4.82 7.79
CA LEU A 520 7.76 3.50 8.43
C LEU A 520 7.87 2.38 7.39
N SER A 521 9.06 1.84 7.17
CA SER A 521 9.29 0.70 6.28
C SER A 521 9.07 -0.60 7.05
N TYR A 522 8.09 -1.39 6.65
CA TYR A 522 7.74 -2.62 7.36
C TYR A 522 7.43 -3.73 6.38
N GLN A 523 7.73 -4.97 6.74
CA GLN A 523 7.31 -6.15 5.98
C GLN A 523 5.85 -6.50 6.35
N PRO A 524 4.87 -6.39 5.43
CA PRO A 524 3.52 -6.83 5.68
C PRO A 524 3.47 -8.35 5.84
N ARG A 525 2.53 -8.81 6.65
CA ARG A 525 2.33 -10.24 6.95
C ARG A 525 1.91 -11.06 5.75
N GLU A 526 1.13 -10.46 4.86
CA GLU A 526 0.73 -11.07 3.59
C GLU A 526 1.59 -10.48 2.49
N ALA A 527 2.35 -11.32 1.80
CA ALA A 527 3.31 -10.89 0.77
C ALA A 527 2.68 -9.94 -0.25
N ARG A 528 1.44 -10.22 -0.67
CA ARG A 528 0.70 -9.41 -1.65
C ARG A 528 0.40 -7.99 -1.18
N MET A 529 0.33 -7.75 0.12
CA MET A 529 0.19 -6.37 0.64
C MET A 529 1.46 -5.56 0.43
N ALA A 530 2.64 -6.20 0.31
CA ALA A 530 3.88 -5.51 0.00
C ALA A 530 3.85 -4.89 -1.42
N ASN A 531 3.15 -5.51 -2.38
CA ASN A 531 2.97 -4.95 -3.73
C ASN A 531 2.33 -3.54 -3.73
N VAL A 532 1.55 -3.21 -2.69
CA VAL A 532 0.87 -1.91 -2.53
C VAL A 532 1.46 -1.02 -1.44
N ALA A 533 2.45 -1.51 -0.68
CA ALA A 533 3.13 -0.77 0.38
C ALA A 533 4.42 -0.05 -0.11
N LEU A 534 4.84 -0.33 -1.36
CA LEU A 534 5.97 0.32 -2.01
C LEU A 534 5.75 1.83 -2.13
N ARG A 535 6.78 2.64 -1.85
CA ARG A 535 6.71 4.10 -1.91
C ARG A 535 8.11 4.75 -2.00
N PRO A 536 8.23 6.03 -2.37
CA PRO A 536 9.52 6.71 -2.43
C PRO A 536 10.08 7.03 -1.02
N PRO A 537 11.41 7.09 -0.85
CA PRO A 537 12.05 7.51 0.40
C PRO A 537 12.09 9.05 0.48
N LEU A 538 10.94 9.69 0.73
CA LEU A 538 10.84 11.16 0.72
C LEU A 538 11.27 11.80 2.04
N ARG A 539 11.16 11.08 3.15
CA ARG A 539 11.59 11.57 4.47
C ARG A 539 13.06 11.34 4.70
N ARG A 540 13.64 12.20 5.53
CA ARG A 540 15.05 12.09 5.92
C ARG A 540 15.35 10.86 6.76
N TYR A 541 14.42 10.43 7.61
CA TYR A 541 14.60 9.31 8.54
C TYR A 541 13.71 8.12 8.18
N GLU A 542 14.09 6.94 8.64
CA GLU A 542 13.33 5.70 8.43
C GLU A 542 13.25 4.88 9.72
N ILE A 543 12.07 4.30 9.98
CA ILE A 543 11.85 3.26 11.00
C ILE A 543 11.63 1.96 10.23
N ALA A 544 12.55 1.01 10.37
CA ALA A 544 12.51 -0.27 9.66
C ALA A 544 12.11 -1.43 10.58
N VAL A 545 11.01 -2.12 10.27
CA VAL A 545 10.46 -3.23 11.07
C VAL A 545 10.31 -4.50 10.23
N GLY A 546 11.11 -5.53 10.52
CA GLY A 546 11.08 -6.78 9.75
C GLY A 546 11.57 -6.65 8.30
N THR A 547 12.27 -5.56 7.98
CA THR A 547 12.90 -5.33 6.67
C THR A 547 14.20 -4.54 6.83
N THR A 548 14.94 -4.39 5.73
CA THR A 548 16.17 -3.60 5.66
C THR A 548 15.83 -2.12 5.44
N PRO A 549 16.45 -1.17 6.15
CA PRO A 549 16.32 0.25 5.85
C PRO A 549 16.97 0.60 4.52
N SER A 550 16.40 1.58 3.81
CA SER A 550 16.96 2.17 2.59
C SER A 550 17.93 3.33 2.87
N VAL A 551 17.82 3.95 4.05
CA VAL A 551 18.67 5.07 4.48
C VAL A 551 19.93 4.60 5.23
N PRO A 552 20.98 5.43 5.30
CA PRO A 552 22.17 5.15 6.11
C PRO A 552 21.85 4.95 7.62
N PRO A 553 22.67 4.19 8.37
CA PRO A 553 22.40 3.88 9.78
C PRO A 553 22.14 5.08 10.68
N GLU A 554 22.80 6.22 10.44
CA GLU A 554 22.62 7.46 11.21
C GLU A 554 21.26 8.15 10.98
N ARG A 555 20.49 7.66 10.01
CA ARG A 555 19.12 8.11 9.70
C ARG A 555 18.07 7.05 10.02
N VAL A 556 18.46 5.92 10.60
CA VAL A 556 17.55 4.87 11.05
C VAL A 556 17.18 5.12 12.52
N ILE A 557 15.89 5.30 12.78
CA ILE A 557 15.37 5.37 14.14
C ILE A 557 15.11 3.93 14.58
N SER A 558 15.84 3.49 15.62
CA SER A 558 15.85 2.10 16.10
C SER A 558 14.86 1.86 17.24
#